data_AF-A0A2E4HDA9-F1
#
_entry.id   AF-A0A2E4HDA9-F1
#
_cell.length_a   1.000
_cell.length_b   1.000
_cell.length_c   1.000
_cell.angle_alpha   90.00
_cell.angle_beta   90.00
_cell.angle_gamma   90.00
#
_symmetry.space_group_name_H-M   'P 1'
#
loop_
_entity.id
_entity.type
_entity.pdbx_description
1 polymer ?
#
loop_
_entity_poly.entity_id
_entity_poly.type
_entity_poly.pdbx_seq_one_letter_code
_entity_poly.pdbx_strand_id
1 'polypeptide(L)' 'MDFFDSLSETVQIGLVFVILAVLFVIVFLNNRRNKEKRYNRRGRNFKDNYYQRKREKEK' A
#
# COMPACT_ATOMS: atom_id res chain seq x y z
N MET A 1 4.24 27.22 13.35
CA MET A 1 5.61 26.64 13.35
C MET A 1 6.25 26.77 14.71
N ASP A 2 5.70 27.60 15.59
CA ASP A 2 6.17 27.91 16.94
C ASP A 2 6.51 26.69 17.79
N PHE A 3 5.71 25.61 17.74
CA PHE A 3 6.03 24.35 18.43
C PHE A 3 7.24 23.63 17.81
N PHE A 4 7.32 23.54 16.48
CA PHE A 4 8.44 22.91 15.79
C PHE A 4 9.73 23.69 16.01
N ASP A 5 9.66 25.01 15.91
CA ASP A 5 10.78 25.93 16.12
C ASP A 5 11.26 25.95 17.59
N SER A 6 10.41 25.53 18.53
CA SER A 6 10.78 25.37 19.94
C SER A 6 11.54 24.06 20.25
N LEU A 7 11.60 23.12 19.30
CA LEU A 7 12.33 21.87 19.44
C LEU A 7 13.81 22.03 19.05
N SER A 8 14.69 21.20 19.61
CA SER A 8 16.09 21.18 19.19
C SER A 8 16.23 20.72 17.73
N GLU A 9 17.27 21.21 17.05
CA GLU A 9 17.54 20.92 15.63
C GLU A 9 17.63 19.41 15.35
N THR A 10 18.23 18.65 16.26
CA THR A 10 18.30 17.18 16.16
C THR A 10 16.91 16.53 16.19
N VAL A 11 16.03 17.01 17.07
CA VAL A 11 14.66 16.49 17.20
C VAL A 11 13.82 16.87 15.97
N GLN A 12 13.97 18.10 15.46
CA GLN A 12 13.32 18.55 14.23
C GLN A 12 13.67 17.66 13.04
N ILE A 13 14.97 17.40 12.82
CA ILE A 13 15.45 16.51 11.76
C ILE A 13 14.87 15.10 11.93
N GLY A 14 14.91 14.55 13.15
CA GLY A 14 14.32 13.25 13.46
C GLY A 14 12.82 13.19 13.13
N LEU A 15 12.07 14.23 13.49
CA LEU A 15 10.63 14.36 13.22
C LEU A 15 10.33 14.35 11.73
N VAL A 16 11.13 15.07 10.92
CA VAL A 16 10.98 15.07 9.45
C VAL A 16 11.13 13.66 8.89
N PHE A 17 12.14 12.90 9.31
CA PHE A 17 12.32 11.51 8.88
C PHE A 17 11.16 10.61 9.29
N VAL A 18 10.64 10.76 10.50
CA VAL A 18 9.47 9.99 10.97
C VAL A 18 8.24 10.29 10.12
N ILE A 19 7.97 11.57 9.84
CA ILE A 19 6.83 11.98 9.00
C ILE A 19 6.98 11.40 7.59
N LEU A 20 8.18 11.49 6.99
CA LEU A 20 8.44 10.92 5.67
C LEU A 20 8.26 9.41 5.64
N ALA A 21 8.73 8.68 6.66
CA ALA A 21 8.55 7.24 6.76
C ALA A 21 7.06 6.86 6.86
N VAL A 22 6.28 7.59 7.67
CA VAL A 22 4.83 7.37 7.79
C VAL A 22 4.12 7.63 6.46
N LEU A 23 4.42 8.75 5.79
CA LEU A 23 3.86 9.06 4.48
C LEU A 23 4.22 7.98 3.44
N PHE A 24 5.47 7.52 3.43
CA PHE A 24 5.91 6.44 2.56
C PHE A 24 5.09 5.16 2.79
N VAL A 25 4.91 4.74 4.05
CA VAL A 25 4.13 3.55 4.38
C VAL A 25 2.67 3.70 3.94
N ILE A 26 2.05 4.85 4.18
CA ILE A 26 0.67 5.12 3.75
C ILE A 26 0.54 5.01 2.23
N VAL A 27 1.43 5.67 1.49
CA VAL A 27 1.45 5.63 0.02
C VAL A 27 1.73 4.21 -0.49
N PHE A 28 2.67 3.50 0.11
CA PHE A 28 3.02 2.13 -0.24
C PHE A 28 1.83 1.18 -0.06
N LEU A 29 1.16 1.23 1.08
CA LEU A 29 -0.01 0.39 1.37
C LEU A 29 -1.18 0.72 0.45
N ASN A 30 -1.42 2.00 0.17
CA ASN A 30 -2.45 2.43 -0.79
C ASN A 30 -2.14 1.93 -2.20
N ASN A 31 -0.90 2.05 -2.66
CA ASN A 31 -0.47 1.52 -3.94
C ASN A 31 -0.56 0.00 -4.02
N ARG A 32 -0.21 -0.72 -2.94
CA ARG A 32 -0.34 -2.19 -2.87
C ARG A 32 -1.80 -2.61 -3.01
N ARG A 33 -2.69 -2.00 -2.23
CA ARG A 33 -4.15 -2.23 -2.29
C ARG A 33 -4.72 -1.92 -3.68
N ASN A 34 -4.29 -0.82 -4.30
CA ASN A 34 -4.73 -0.44 -5.65
C ASN A 34 -4.22 -1.41 -6.72
N LYS A 35 -2.97 -1.87 -6.62
CA LYS A 35 -2.41 -2.90 -7.49
C LYS A 35 -3.20 -4.20 -7.33
N GLU A 36 -3.45 -4.66 -6.12
CA GLU A 36 -4.21 -5.89 -5.85
C GLU A 36 -5.63 -5.80 -6.44
N LYS A 37 -6.35 -4.69 -6.21
CA LYS A 37 -7.66 -4.45 -6.85
C LYS A 37 -7.57 -4.47 -8.37
N ARG A 38 -6.52 -3.90 -8.97
CA ARG A 38 -6.31 -3.89 -10.43
C ARG A 38 -5.95 -5.28 -10.97
N TYR A 39 -5.14 -6.05 -10.25
CA TYR A 39 -4.78 -7.42 -10.60
C TYR A 39 -5.99 -8.35 -10.50
N ASN A 40 -6.79 -8.26 -9.44
CA ASN A 40 -8.00 -9.06 -9.29
C ASN A 40 -9.06 -8.71 -10.35
N ARG A 41 -9.12 -7.45 -10.81
CA ARG A 41 -9.98 -7.04 -11.95
C ARG A 41 -9.46 -7.52 -13.30
N ARG A 42 -8.14 -7.55 -13.48
CA ARG A 42 -7.52 -8.21 -14.64
C ARG A 42 -7.47 -9.69 -14.36
N GLY A 43 -8.60 -10.40 -14.50
CA GLY A 43 -8.68 -11.87 -14.49
C GLY A 43 -7.82 -12.51 -15.59
N ARG A 44 -6.51 -12.38 -15.46
CA ARG A 44 -5.49 -12.71 -16.47
C ARG A 44 -4.62 -13.90 -16.07
N ASN A 45 -4.87 -14.51 -14.92
CA ASN A 45 -4.39 -15.87 -14.69
C ASN A 45 -5.37 -16.82 -15.37
N PHE A 46 -5.02 -17.23 -16.60
CA PHE A 46 -5.71 -18.31 -17.32
C PHE A 46 -5.89 -19.53 -16.41
N LYS A 47 -4.86 -19.85 -15.63
CA LYS A 47 -4.85 -20.94 -14.65
C LYS A 47 -5.94 -20.77 -13.59
N ASP A 48 -6.02 -19.60 -12.95
CA ASP A 48 -7.00 -19.34 -11.88
C ASP A 48 -8.43 -19.36 -12.44
N ASN A 49 -8.67 -18.74 -13.60
CA ASN A 49 -9.96 -18.80 -14.29
C ASN A 49 -10.33 -20.23 -14.74
N TYR A 50 -9.38 -21.01 -15.23
CA TYR A 50 -9.60 -22.40 -15.64
C TYR A 50 -10.04 -23.26 -14.45
N TYR A 51 -9.31 -23.18 -13.32
CA TYR A 51 -9.69 -23.93 -12.12
C TYR A 51 -10.96 -23.40 -11.45
N GLN A 52 -11.26 -22.11 -11.54
CA GLN A 52 -12.52 -21.55 -11.03
C GLN A 52 -13.71 -22.06 -11.84
N ARG A 53 -13.64 -22.00 -13.17
CA ARG A 53 -14.67 -22.56 -14.06
C ARG A 53 -14.84 -24.07 -13.93
N LYS A 54 -13.74 -24.80 -13.69
CA LYS A 54 -13.81 -26.26 -13.44
C LYS A 54 -14.59 -26.56 -12.16
N ARG A 55 -14.29 -25.85 -11.07
CA ARG A 55 -14.99 -26.01 -9.78
C ARG A 55 -16.47 -25.62 -9.84
N GLU A 56 -16.84 -24.64 -10.66
CA GLU A 56 -18.24 -24.25 -10.89
C GLU A 56 -19.02 -25.29 -11.70
N LYS A 57 -18.36 -26.06 -12.57
CA LYS A 57 -19.00 -27.15 -13.35
C LYS A 57 -19.11 -28.48 -12.59
N GLU A 58 -18.32 -28.65 -11.53
CA GLU A 58 -18.32 -29.83 -10.66
C GLU A 58 -19.24 -29.67 -9.42
N LYS A 59 -19.90 -28.51 -9.27
CA LYS A 59 -20.99 -28.26 -8.31
C LYS A 59 -22.34 -28.41 -8.99
#